data_AF-A0A841GSR4-F1
#
_entry.id   AF-A0A841GSR4-F1
#
_cell.length_a   1.000
_cell.length_b   1.000
_cell.length_c   1.000
_cell.angle_alpha   90.00
_cell.angle_beta   90.00
_cell.angle_gamma   90.00
#
_symmetry.space_group_name_H-M   'P 1'
#
loop_
_entity.id
_entity.type
_entity.pdbx_description
1 polymer ?
#
loop_
_entity_poly.entity_id
_entity_poly.type
_entity_poly.pdbx_seq_one_letter_code
_entity_poly.pdbx_strand_id
1 'polypeptide(L)'
;MTVYVNRIFFSTNDHPKLLGLSIYFQGCDRSPKCLLCHNKETWEPYKGFKYDLEDLIQILKDKINYALESYDKIAVVYLGGEPLAPYNRDAVFQISKELKEEFSEKIVNTLYSWRTLEEIERQNLENYIEYMDELVLGPYDYTQRNVDEKGNVLFPASKNQKYIRLNKVLSK
;
A
#
# COMPACT_ATOMS: atom_id res chain seq x y z
N MET A 1 8.67 -5.65 -16.53
CA MET A 1 7.20 -5.62 -16.79
C MET A 1 6.72 -4.19 -16.65
N THR A 2 5.62 -3.78 -17.29
CA THR A 2 5.13 -2.40 -17.11
C THR A 2 4.24 -2.26 -15.88
N VAL A 3 4.49 -1.23 -15.07
CA VAL A 3 3.64 -0.82 -13.95
C VAL A 3 3.29 0.67 -14.06
N TYR A 4 2.10 1.03 -13.60
CA TYR A 4 1.61 2.40 -13.62
C TYR A 4 1.42 2.92 -12.20
N VAL A 5 2.10 4.01 -11.86
CA VAL A 5 2.08 4.63 -10.54
C VAL A 5 1.69 6.10 -10.70
N ASN A 6 0.82 6.58 -9.82
CA ASN A 6 0.38 7.97 -9.83
C ASN A 6 1.43 8.90 -9.19
N ARG A 7 1.98 8.50 -8.05
CA ARG A 7 2.96 9.28 -7.28
C ARG A 7 3.69 8.41 -6.25
N ILE A 8 4.90 8.82 -5.90
CA ILE A 8 5.75 8.18 -4.89
C ILE A 8 6.38 9.27 -4.02
N PHE A 9 6.14 9.27 -2.72
CA PHE A 9 6.68 10.28 -1.81
C PHE A 9 6.71 9.78 -0.36
N PHE A 10 7.49 10.47 0.49
CA PHE A 10 7.51 10.21 1.93
C PHE A 10 6.36 10.92 2.62
N SER A 11 5.65 10.21 3.50
CA SER A 11 4.43 10.66 4.18
C SER A 11 4.45 10.18 5.63
N THR A 12 4.01 11.05 6.54
CA THR A 12 3.74 10.68 7.95
C THR A 12 2.27 10.34 8.18
N ASN A 13 1.42 10.45 7.16
CA ASN A 13 -0.03 10.26 7.28
C ASN A 13 -0.49 8.86 6.86
N ASP A 14 0.31 8.15 6.06
CA ASP A 14 -0.06 6.87 5.45
C ASP A 14 0.36 5.64 6.30
N HIS A 15 0.97 5.88 7.46
CA HIS A 15 1.32 4.85 8.43
C HIS A 15 1.27 5.44 9.85
N PRO A 16 0.79 4.71 10.88
CA PRO A 16 0.45 5.32 12.18
C PRO A 16 1.65 5.68 13.07
N LYS A 17 2.87 5.26 12.71
CA LYS A 17 4.07 5.41 13.56
C LYS A 17 5.35 5.78 12.81
N LEU A 18 5.69 4.99 11.79
CA LEU A 18 6.88 5.15 10.96
C LEU A 18 6.67 6.17 9.83
N LEU A 19 7.76 6.79 9.37
CA LEU A 19 7.80 7.48 8.08
C LEU A 19 7.46 6.48 6.97
N GLY A 20 6.48 6.80 6.13
CA GLY A 20 6.02 5.93 5.05
C GLY A 20 6.53 6.38 3.69
N LEU A 21 7.33 5.56 3.00
CA LEU A 21 7.52 5.67 1.55
C LEU A 21 6.25 5.17 0.87
N SER A 22 5.42 6.09 0.42
CA SER A 22 4.07 5.83 -0.05
C SER A 22 4.04 5.70 -1.56
N ILE A 23 3.59 4.55 -2.08
CA ILE A 23 3.56 4.19 -3.49
C ILE A 23 2.10 4.13 -3.93
N TYR A 24 1.63 5.17 -4.62
CA TYR A 24 0.25 5.25 -5.08
C TYR A 24 0.09 4.60 -6.46
N PHE A 25 -0.32 3.35 -6.51
CA PHE A 25 -0.59 2.62 -7.76
C PHE A 25 -1.74 3.28 -8.54
N GLN A 26 -1.70 3.14 -9.86
CA GLN A 26 -2.77 3.64 -10.73
C GLN A 26 -3.77 2.53 -11.02
N GLY A 27 -5.06 2.90 -11.06
CA GLY A 27 -6.19 2.03 -11.35
C GLY A 27 -6.78 1.41 -10.10
N CYS A 28 -8.11 1.49 -9.96
CA CYS A 28 -8.88 0.80 -8.93
C CYS A 28 -9.95 -0.09 -9.60
N ASP A 29 -9.99 -1.38 -9.30
CA ASP A 29 -10.96 -2.32 -9.87
C ASP A 29 -12.30 -2.37 -9.12
N ARG A 30 -12.41 -1.70 -7.97
CA ARG A 30 -13.63 -1.67 -7.16
C ARG A 30 -14.84 -1.14 -7.95
N SER A 31 -15.97 -1.85 -7.91
CA SER A 31 -17.25 -1.39 -8.45
C SER A 31 -18.38 -1.60 -7.43
N PRO A 32 -19.16 -0.56 -7.06
CA PRO A 32 -18.95 0.85 -7.40
C PRO A 32 -17.67 1.40 -6.73
N LYS A 33 -17.11 2.49 -7.28
CA LYS A 33 -16.00 3.22 -6.64
C LYS A 33 -16.47 3.79 -5.30
N CYS A 34 -15.56 3.94 -4.32
CA CYS A 34 -15.92 4.50 -3.02
C CYS A 34 -16.44 5.94 -3.17
N LEU A 35 -17.60 6.21 -2.56
CA LEU A 35 -18.16 7.56 -2.50
C LEU A 35 -17.17 8.49 -1.79
N LEU A 36 -16.92 9.67 -2.37
CA LEU A 36 -15.96 10.66 -1.86
C LEU A 36 -14.55 10.09 -1.60
N CYS A 37 -14.11 9.12 -2.42
CA CYS A 37 -12.71 8.68 -2.43
C CYS A 37 -11.77 9.90 -2.56
N HIS A 38 -10.73 9.95 -1.71
CA HIS A 38 -9.73 11.00 -1.75
C HIS A 38 -8.84 10.97 -3.00
N ASN A 39 -8.68 9.80 -3.62
CA ASN A 39 -7.74 9.57 -4.71
C ASN A 39 -8.45 9.21 -6.03
N LYS A 40 -9.47 9.98 -6.42
CA LYS A 40 -10.28 9.68 -7.63
C LYS A 40 -9.44 9.70 -8.91
N GLU A 41 -8.38 10.50 -8.93
CA GLU A 41 -7.39 10.57 -10.00
C GLU A 41 -6.66 9.23 -10.23
N THR A 42 -6.68 8.33 -9.23
CA THR A 42 -6.09 6.99 -9.32
C THR A 42 -7.07 5.93 -9.83
N TRP A 43 -8.32 6.26 -10.16
CA TRP A 43 -9.33 5.24 -10.50
C TRP A 43 -9.14 4.55 -11.84
N GLU A 44 -8.79 5.29 -12.88
CA GLU A 44 -8.62 4.74 -14.22
C GLU A 44 -7.27 4.04 -14.35
N PRO A 45 -7.21 2.78 -14.83
CA PRO A 45 -5.96 2.07 -15.04
C PRO A 45 -5.17 2.68 -16.21
N TYR A 46 -3.87 2.35 -16.29
CA TYR A 46 -2.98 2.72 -17.41
C TYR A 46 -2.80 4.23 -17.64
N LYS A 47 -3.10 5.05 -16.64
CA LYS A 47 -2.77 6.48 -16.57
C LYS A 47 -1.55 6.72 -15.69
N GLY A 48 -1.21 7.99 -15.42
CA GLY A 48 -0.10 8.33 -14.54
C GLY A 48 1.27 8.04 -15.16
N PHE A 49 2.25 7.76 -14.32
CA PHE A 49 3.62 7.50 -14.74
C PHE A 49 3.81 6.01 -15.03
N LYS A 50 4.31 5.74 -16.24
CA LYS A 50 4.69 4.41 -16.69
C LYS A 50 6.13 4.12 -16.26
N TYR A 51 6.34 2.99 -15.62
CA TYR A 51 7.67 2.49 -15.27
C TYR A 51 7.88 1.09 -15.86
N ASP A 52 9.12 0.76 -16.21
CA ASP A 52 9.52 -0.63 -16.09
C ASP A 52 9.69 -0.97 -14.60
N LEU A 53 9.27 -2.18 -14.23
CA LEU A 53 9.25 -2.61 -12.85
C LEU A 53 10.65 -2.67 -12.22
N GLU A 54 11.67 -3.10 -12.96
CA GLU A 54 13.03 -3.20 -12.41
C GLU A 54 13.57 -1.80 -12.09
N ASP A 55 13.33 -0.84 -12.99
CA ASP A 55 13.67 0.57 -12.77
C ASP A 55 12.92 1.14 -11.55
N LEU A 56 11.62 0.84 -11.42
CA LEU A 56 10.84 1.28 -10.26
C LEU A 56 11.39 0.70 -8.96
N ILE A 57 11.72 -0.59 -8.93
CA ILE A 57 12.30 -1.25 -7.76
C ILE A 57 13.61 -0.55 -7.37
N GLN A 58 14.49 -0.25 -8.33
CA GLN A 58 15.73 0.46 -8.04
C GLN A 58 15.47 1.87 -7.46
N ILE A 59 14.53 2.62 -8.04
CA ILE A 59 14.12 3.93 -7.51
C ILE A 59 13.62 3.83 -6.07
N LEU A 60 12.87 2.78 -5.73
CA LEU A 60 12.38 2.54 -4.38
C LEU A 60 13.52 2.18 -3.43
N LYS A 61 14.44 1.31 -3.83
CA LYS A 61 15.65 0.94 -3.07
C LYS A 61 16.50 2.17 -2.75
N ASP A 62 16.74 3.03 -3.73
CA ASP A 62 17.51 4.27 -3.56
C ASP A 62 16.84 5.23 -2.56
N LYS A 63 15.51 5.38 -2.65
CA LYS A 63 14.74 6.18 -1.69
C LYS A 63 14.79 5.58 -0.29
N ILE A 64 14.66 4.27 -0.15
CA ILE A 64 14.75 3.59 1.14
C ILE A 64 16.13 3.80 1.76
N ASN A 65 17.21 3.57 1.00
CA ASN A 65 18.58 3.82 1.46
C ASN A 65 18.76 5.25 1.96
N TYR A 66 18.31 6.24 1.18
CA TYR A 66 18.34 7.65 1.59
C TYR A 66 17.61 7.91 2.92
N ALA A 67 16.41 7.34 3.10
CA ALA A 67 15.68 7.47 4.35
C ALA A 67 16.40 6.77 5.51
N LEU A 68 17.01 5.61 5.27
CA LEU A 68 17.71 4.84 6.30
C LEU A 68 19.02 5.50 6.78
N GLU A 69 19.49 6.58 6.14
CA GLU A 69 20.56 7.43 6.67
C GLU A 69 20.11 8.21 7.92
N SER A 70 18.81 8.47 8.07
CA SER A 70 18.24 9.26 9.17
C SER A 70 17.23 8.51 10.05
N TYR A 71 16.76 7.34 9.60
CA TYR A 71 15.74 6.55 10.29
C TYR A 71 16.18 5.09 10.40
N ASP A 72 16.10 4.50 11.60
CA ASP A 72 16.46 3.09 11.79
C ASP A 72 15.49 2.12 11.07
N LYS A 73 14.23 2.56 10.91
CA LYS A 73 13.15 1.78 10.30
C LYS A 73 12.11 2.70 9.65
N ILE A 74 11.62 2.30 8.47
CA ILE A 74 10.55 3.02 7.76
C ILE A 74 9.43 2.06 7.33
N ALA A 75 8.27 2.59 6.95
CA ALA A 75 7.23 1.82 6.29
C ALA A 75 7.34 1.99 4.77
N VAL A 76 7.09 0.93 4.00
CA VAL A 76 6.81 1.01 2.56
C VAL A 76 5.33 0.76 2.39
N VAL A 77 4.59 1.80 2.00
CA VAL A 77 3.13 1.79 1.98
C VAL A 77 2.64 1.61 0.56
N TYR A 78 1.99 0.49 0.29
CA TYR A 78 1.40 0.14 -1.00
C TYR A 78 -0.08 0.56 -0.96
N LEU A 79 -0.42 1.62 -1.69
CA LEU A 79 -1.76 2.20 -1.69
C LEU A 79 -2.07 2.83 -3.05
N GLY A 80 -3.15 3.59 -3.16
CA GLY A 80 -3.51 4.27 -4.40
C GLY A 80 -4.07 3.32 -5.46
N GLY A 81 -5.07 3.82 -6.19
CA GLY A 81 -5.97 2.98 -6.95
C GLY A 81 -6.43 1.81 -6.10
N GLU A 82 -6.02 0.62 -6.51
CA GLU A 82 -6.04 -0.60 -5.72
C GLU A 82 -4.77 -1.43 -6.02
N PRO A 83 -3.89 -1.64 -5.02
CA PRO A 83 -2.68 -2.45 -5.20
C PRO A 83 -2.96 -3.91 -5.61
N LEU A 84 -4.02 -4.54 -5.08
CA LEU A 84 -4.36 -5.93 -5.44
C LEU A 84 -5.21 -6.04 -6.71
N ALA A 85 -5.37 -4.96 -7.47
CA ALA A 85 -6.06 -5.01 -8.76
C ALA A 85 -5.32 -5.94 -9.72
N PRO A 86 -6.01 -6.61 -10.67
CA PRO A 86 -5.39 -7.56 -11.58
C PRO A 86 -4.17 -7.03 -12.35
N TYR A 87 -4.13 -5.73 -12.64
CA TYR A 87 -3.05 -5.06 -13.37
C TYR A 87 -1.92 -4.52 -12.47
N ASN A 88 -2.04 -4.63 -11.14
CA ASN A 88 -1.07 -4.13 -10.16
C ASN A 88 -0.43 -5.24 -9.31
N ARG A 89 -1.20 -6.27 -8.96
CA ARG A 89 -0.83 -7.27 -7.93
C ARG A 89 0.50 -8.00 -8.19
N ASP A 90 0.83 -8.31 -9.44
CA ASP A 90 2.09 -8.99 -9.77
C ASP A 90 3.30 -8.07 -9.48
N ALA A 91 3.19 -6.78 -9.82
CA ALA A 91 4.21 -5.79 -9.49
C ALA A 91 4.30 -5.55 -7.98
N VAL A 92 3.15 -5.49 -7.27
CA VAL A 92 3.13 -5.37 -5.81
C VAL A 92 3.85 -6.54 -5.13
N PHE A 93 3.61 -7.76 -5.58
CA PHE A 93 4.32 -8.94 -5.08
C PHE A 93 5.82 -8.85 -5.32
N GLN A 94 6.25 -8.55 -6.54
CA GLN A 94 7.67 -8.47 -6.87
C GLN A 94 8.39 -7.33 -6.11
N ILE A 95 7.78 -6.15 -6.02
CA ILE A 95 8.33 -5.03 -5.23
C ILE A 95 8.44 -5.44 -3.76
N SER A 96 7.35 -5.93 -3.16
CA SER A 96 7.34 -6.26 -1.74
C SER A 96 8.32 -7.37 -1.38
N LYS A 97 8.48 -8.37 -2.25
CA LYS A 97 9.49 -9.43 -2.12
C LYS A 97 10.90 -8.85 -2.14
N GLU A 98 11.28 -8.17 -3.21
CA GLU A 98 12.63 -7.62 -3.42
C GLU A 98 13.05 -6.68 -2.29
N LEU A 99 12.14 -5.78 -1.88
CA LEU A 99 12.41 -4.87 -0.78
C LEU A 99 12.52 -5.60 0.57
N LYS A 100 11.71 -6.64 0.79
CA LYS A 100 11.76 -7.42 2.03
C LYS A 100 13.03 -8.25 2.14
N GLU A 101 13.47 -8.85 1.05
CA GLU A 101 14.72 -9.62 0.99
C GLU A 101 15.94 -8.73 1.23
N GLU A 102 15.96 -7.51 0.67
CA GLU A 102 17.10 -6.59 0.81
C GLU A 102 17.14 -5.87 2.17
N PHE A 103 16.01 -5.33 2.62
CA PHE A 103 15.97 -4.48 3.81
C PHE A 103 15.49 -5.20 5.07
N SER A 104 14.90 -6.39 4.94
CA SER A 104 14.48 -7.25 6.05
C SER A 104 13.69 -6.48 7.12
N GLU A 105 14.24 -6.35 8.33
CA GLU A 105 13.60 -5.70 9.47
C GLU A 105 13.71 -4.16 9.46
N LYS A 106 14.48 -3.57 8.53
CA LYS A 106 14.58 -2.12 8.38
C LYS A 106 13.38 -1.50 7.68
N ILE A 107 12.52 -2.32 7.08
CA ILE A 107 11.25 -1.87 6.51
C ILE A 107 10.05 -2.61 7.11
N VAL A 108 8.89 -1.97 7.03
CA VAL A 108 7.57 -2.57 7.25
C VAL A 108 6.76 -2.42 5.97
N ASN A 109 6.47 -3.52 5.29
CA ASN A 109 5.60 -3.50 4.12
C ASN A 109 4.13 -3.39 4.58
N THR A 110 3.47 -2.27 4.29
CA THR A 110 2.09 -1.99 4.69
C THR A 110 1.20 -1.89 3.45
N LEU A 111 0.23 -2.80 3.32
CA LEU A 111 -0.70 -2.83 2.18
C LEU A 111 -2.05 -2.19 2.54
N TYR A 112 -2.53 -1.28 1.69
CA TYR A 112 -3.91 -0.85 1.69
C TYR A 112 -4.69 -1.58 0.59
N SER A 113 -5.89 -2.08 0.93
CA SER A 113 -6.80 -2.65 -0.07
C SER A 113 -8.24 -2.38 0.31
N TRP A 114 -9.11 -2.14 -0.68
CA TRP A 114 -10.56 -2.11 -0.42
C TRP A 114 -11.11 -3.49 -0.03
N ARG A 115 -10.38 -4.57 -0.33
CA ARG A 115 -10.80 -5.93 -0.02
C ARG A 115 -10.74 -6.21 1.48
N THR A 116 -11.64 -7.05 1.97
CA THR A 116 -11.50 -7.69 3.27
C THR A 116 -10.58 -8.92 3.18
N LEU A 117 -10.18 -9.48 4.33
CA LEU A 117 -9.39 -10.72 4.35
C LEU A 117 -10.14 -11.89 3.68
N GLU A 118 -11.44 -12.04 3.98
CA GLU A 118 -12.31 -13.05 3.34
C GLU A 118 -12.37 -12.86 1.81
N GLU A 119 -12.38 -11.62 1.33
CA GLU A 119 -12.37 -11.34 -0.10
C GLU A 119 -11.03 -11.64 -0.76
N ILE A 120 -9.91 -11.47 -0.04
CA ILE A 120 -8.58 -11.87 -0.48
C ILE A 120 -8.53 -13.40 -0.65
N GLU A 121 -8.96 -14.14 0.38
CA GLU A 121 -9.02 -15.61 0.36
C GLU A 121 -9.92 -16.12 -0.77
N ARG A 122 -11.16 -15.60 -0.85
CA ARG A 122 -12.12 -16.00 -1.89
C ARG A 122 -11.63 -15.72 -3.32
N GLN A 123 -10.79 -14.71 -3.50
CA GLN A 123 -10.21 -14.35 -4.80
C GLN A 123 -8.86 -15.04 -5.07
N ASN A 124 -8.36 -15.88 -4.16
CA ASN A 124 -7.04 -16.52 -4.22
C ASN A 124 -5.90 -15.50 -4.36
N LEU A 125 -5.90 -14.45 -3.53
CA LEU A 125 -4.94 -13.35 -3.57
C LEU A 125 -3.85 -13.42 -2.48
N GLU A 126 -3.81 -14.49 -1.69
CA GLU A 126 -2.94 -14.65 -0.52
C GLU A 126 -1.46 -14.58 -0.90
N ASN A 127 -1.08 -15.17 -2.04
CA ASN A 127 0.30 -15.13 -2.53
C ASN A 127 0.79 -13.69 -2.75
N TYR A 128 -0.08 -12.75 -3.12
CA TYR A 128 0.29 -11.36 -3.36
C TYR A 128 0.55 -10.55 -2.10
N ILE A 129 0.16 -11.08 -0.93
CA ILE A 129 0.38 -10.44 0.37
C ILE A 129 1.42 -11.16 1.22
N GLU A 130 2.08 -12.19 0.68
CA GLU A 130 3.07 -13.03 1.37
C GLU A 130 4.20 -12.21 2.00
N TYR A 131 4.61 -11.10 1.38
CA TYR A 131 5.70 -10.23 1.85
C TYR A 131 5.23 -8.98 2.60
N MET A 132 3.92 -8.86 2.90
CA MET A 132 3.36 -7.76 3.69
C MET A 132 3.48 -8.03 5.19
N ASP A 133 3.82 -7.01 5.98
CA ASP A 133 3.86 -7.09 7.45
C ASP A 133 2.57 -6.57 8.07
N GLU A 134 1.93 -5.61 7.41
CA GLU A 134 0.73 -4.95 7.90
C GLU A 134 -0.28 -4.77 6.77
N LEU A 135 -1.56 -4.86 7.12
CA LEU A 135 -2.68 -4.70 6.19
C LEU A 135 -3.66 -3.65 6.71
N VAL A 136 -4.13 -2.77 5.84
CA VAL A 136 -5.26 -1.87 6.07
C VAL A 136 -6.35 -2.25 5.07
N LEU A 137 -7.32 -3.01 5.55
CA LEU A 137 -8.32 -3.70 4.73
C LEU A 137 -9.71 -3.10 4.86
N GLY A 138 -10.49 -3.21 3.78
CA GLY A 138 -11.88 -2.76 3.71
C GLY A 138 -12.03 -1.44 2.94
N PRO A 139 -13.18 -1.24 2.28
CA PRO A 139 -13.40 -0.08 1.43
C PRO A 139 -13.52 1.18 2.29
N TYR A 140 -13.06 2.31 1.77
CA TYR A 140 -13.36 3.60 2.38
C TYR A 140 -14.88 3.84 2.38
N ASP A 141 -15.43 4.05 3.57
CA ASP A 141 -16.82 4.49 3.77
C ASP A 141 -16.84 5.92 4.33
N TYR A 142 -17.33 6.87 3.52
CA TYR A 142 -17.45 8.27 3.91
C TYR A 142 -18.38 8.48 5.11
N THR A 143 -19.43 7.66 5.26
CA THR A 143 -20.37 7.76 6.37
C THR A 143 -19.75 7.35 7.70
N GLN A 144 -18.64 6.62 7.64
CA GLN A 144 -17.88 6.12 8.79
C GLN A 144 -16.49 6.77 8.90
N ARG A 145 -16.32 7.97 8.31
CA ARG A 145 -15.04 8.70 8.35
C ARG A 145 -14.50 8.76 9.79
N ASN A 146 -13.24 8.36 9.95
CA ASN A 146 -12.57 8.34 11.24
C ASN A 146 -11.87 9.68 11.45
N VAL A 147 -12.41 10.53 12.33
CA VAL A 147 -11.85 11.85 12.62
C VAL A 147 -11.78 12.11 14.12
N ASP A 148 -10.84 12.97 14.52
CA ASP A 148 -10.80 13.54 15.86
C ASP A 148 -11.84 14.66 16.05
N GLU A 149 -11.90 15.23 17.27
CA GLU A 149 -12.80 16.33 17.62
C GLU A 149 -12.59 17.60 16.77
N LYS A 150 -11.41 17.75 16.15
CA LYS A 150 -11.04 18.88 15.30
C LYS A 150 -11.28 18.60 13.81
N GLY A 151 -11.78 17.41 13.46
CA GLY A 151 -12.05 17.00 12.08
C GLY A 151 -10.83 16.48 11.31
N ASN A 152 -9.69 16.26 11.99
CA ASN A 152 -8.52 15.65 11.37
C ASN A 152 -8.77 14.16 11.14
N VAL A 153 -8.35 13.65 9.98
CA VAL A 153 -8.50 12.23 9.66
C VAL A 153 -7.55 11.41 10.53
N LEU A 154 -8.11 10.42 11.22
CA LEU A 154 -7.38 9.44 12.00
C LEU A 154 -7.04 8.21 11.14
N PHE A 155 -6.12 7.39 11.63
CA PHE A 155 -5.75 6.12 11.01
C PHE A 155 -6.54 4.95 11.65
N PRO A 156 -7.15 4.04 10.87
CA PRO A 156 -7.43 4.13 9.43
C PRO A 156 -8.46 5.22 9.10
N ALA A 157 -8.53 5.65 7.85
CA ALA A 157 -9.35 6.80 7.42
C ALA A 157 -10.87 6.61 7.58
N SER A 158 -11.34 5.36 7.66
CA SER A 158 -12.72 5.03 7.98
C SER A 158 -12.82 3.90 9.01
N LYS A 159 -13.80 4.00 9.91
CA LYS A 159 -13.94 3.12 11.08
C LYS A 159 -14.26 1.66 10.71
N ASN A 160 -14.77 1.42 9.51
CA ASN A 160 -15.03 0.07 9.00
C ASN A 160 -13.76 -0.65 8.52
N GLN A 161 -12.66 0.08 8.31
CA GLN A 161 -11.41 -0.50 7.86
C GLN A 161 -10.69 -1.19 9.01
N LYS A 162 -10.06 -2.34 8.72
CA LYS A 162 -9.33 -3.14 9.70
C LYS A 162 -7.83 -2.97 9.48
N TYR A 163 -7.12 -2.56 10.53
CA TYR A 163 -5.67 -2.59 10.56
C TYR A 163 -5.20 -3.89 11.23
N ILE A 164 -4.40 -4.68 10.51
CA ILE A 164 -3.94 -6.01 10.91
C ILE A 164 -2.42 -6.03 10.83
N ARG A 165 -1.77 -6.51 11.89
CA ARG A 165 -0.35 -6.88 11.85
C ARG A 165 -0.26 -8.39 11.63
N LEU A 166 0.49 -8.78 10.62
CA LEU A 166 0.72 -10.18 10.30
C LEU A 166 1.85 -10.71 11.20
N ASN A 167 1.52 -11.66 12.07
CA ASN A 167 2.52 -12.35 12.87
C ASN A 167 3.25 -13.34 11.97
N LYS A 168 4.31 -12.90 11.31
CA LYS A 168 5.21 -13.82 10.62
C LYS A 168 6.19 -14.39 11.62
N VAL A 169 6.02 -15.68 11.93
CA VAL A 169 7.14 -16.45 12.46
C VAL A 169 8.13 -16.53 11.30
N LEU A 170 9.25 -15.82 11.39
CA LEU A 170 10.35 -15.96 10.46
C LEU A 170 10.80 -17.44 10.52
N SER A 171 10.35 -18.26 9.57
CA SER A 171 10.99 -19.53 9.28
C SER A 171 12.40 -19.20 8.78
N LYS A 172 13.37 -19.44 9.66
CA LYS A 172 14.80 -19.37 9.41
C LYS A 172 15.21 -20.23 8.21
#